data_AF-A0A1F9G115-F1
#
_entry.id   AF-A0A1F9G115-F1
#
_cell.length_a   1.000
_cell.length_b   1.000
_cell.length_c   1.000
_cell.angle_alpha   90.00
_cell.angle_beta   90.00
_cell.angle_gamma   90.00
#
_symmetry.space_group_name_H-M   'P 1'
#
loop_
_entity.id
_entity.type
_entity.pdbx_description
1 polymer ?
#
loop_
_entity_poly.entity_id
_entity_poly.type
_entity_poly.pdbx_seq_one_letter_code
_entity_poly.pdbx_strand_id
1 'polypeptide(L)' 'MIHSVKSCRLFSAGQGDMREYFTKELGIPTLLVESDIEDPRYFSEAQMKNRIDAFFESLEHKKIVRGAAAAGGAT' A
#
# COMPACT_ATOMS: atom_id res chain seq x y z
N MET A 1 3.29 -0.93 5.10
CA MET A 1 3.22 0.40 4.47
C MET A 1 4.63 0.82 4.13
N ILE A 2 4.88 1.29 2.91
CA ILE A 2 6.19 1.77 2.45
C ILE A 2 6.06 3.26 2.14
N HIS A 3 6.98 4.05 2.69
CA HIS A 3 7.09 5.48 2.42
C HIS A 3 8.31 5.75 1.54
N SER A 4 8.08 6.18 0.31
CA SER A 4 9.12 6.62 -0.62
C SER A 4 9.38 8.10 -0.39
N VAL A 5 10.58 8.38 0.13
CA VAL A 5 11.07 9.73 0.41
C VAL A 5 11.75 10.26 -0.84
N LYS A 6 11.24 11.36 -1.40
CA LYS A 6 11.70 11.88 -2.69
C LYS A 6 13.15 12.36 -2.67
N SER A 7 13.59 12.99 -1.59
CA SER A 7 14.96 13.47 -1.38
C SER A 7 15.98 12.36 -1.13
N CYS A 8 15.56 11.21 -0.59
CA CYS A 8 16.48 10.12 -0.24
C CYS A 8 16.46 8.98 -1.27
N ARG A 9 17.10 9.22 -2.41
CA ARG A 9 17.13 8.24 -3.52
C ARG A 9 17.71 6.89 -3.12
N LEU A 10 18.73 6.85 -2.27
CA LEU A 10 19.33 5.59 -1.80
C LEU A 10 18.34 4.74 -0.98
N PHE A 11 17.46 5.38 -0.22
CA PHE A 11 16.42 4.69 0.55
C PHE A 11 15.25 4.25 -0.34
N SER A 12 14.83 5.11 -1.27
CA SER A 12 13.61 4.90 -2.05
C SER A 12 13.82 4.07 -3.32
N ALA A 13 15.04 3.94 -3.83
CA ALA A 13 15.32 3.29 -5.11
C ALA A 13 14.82 1.83 -5.21
N GLY A 14 14.96 1.04 -4.15
CA GLY A 14 14.55 -0.38 -4.14
C GLY A 14 13.10 -0.62 -3.70
N GLN A 15 12.35 0.43 -3.35
CA GLN A 15 11.03 0.27 -2.73
C GLN A 15 9.95 -0.21 -3.71
N GLY A 16 10.09 0.11 -5.00
CA GLY A 16 9.22 -0.41 -6.05
C GLY A 16 9.31 -1.93 -6.15
N ASP A 17 10.53 -2.46 -6.21
CA ASP A 17 10.81 -3.89 -6.28
C ASP A 17 10.35 -4.60 -5.00
N MET A 18 10.59 -4.00 -3.82
CA MET A 18 10.07 -4.54 -2.55
C MET A 18 8.54 -4.64 -2.56
N ARG A 19 7.83 -3.62 -3.06
CA ARG A 19 6.36 -3.68 -3.18
C ARG A 19 5.93 -4.81 -4.11
N GLU A 20 6.62 -4.97 -5.24
CA GLU A 20 6.32 -6.04 -6.19
C GLU A 20 6.49 -7.41 -5.55
N TYR A 21 7.61 -7.65 -4.87
CA TYR A 21 7.87 -8.89 -4.15
C TYR A 21 6.80 -9.17 -3.07
N PHE A 22 6.47 -8.17 -2.23
CA PHE A 22 5.44 -8.36 -1.20
C PHE A 22 4.08 -8.69 -1.80
N THR A 23 3.68 -8.02 -2.88
CA THR A 23 2.34 -8.15 -3.44
C THR A 23 2.17 -9.38 -4.32
N LYS A 24 3.16 -9.71 -5.16
CA LYS A 24 3.08 -10.82 -6.12
C LYS A 24 3.55 -12.14 -5.53
N GLU A 25 4.72 -12.14 -4.88
CA GLU A 25 5.33 -13.39 -4.41
C GLU A 25 4.77 -13.82 -3.05
N LEU A 26 4.58 -12.86 -2.14
CA LEU A 26 4.10 -13.16 -0.77
C LEU A 26 2.59 -12.97 -0.60
N GLY A 27 1.89 -12.40 -1.59
CA GLY A 27 0.46 -12.11 -1.51
C GLY A 27 0.09 -11.09 -0.42
N ILE A 28 1.06 -10.34 0.11
CA ILE A 28 0.87 -9.36 1.18
C ILE A 28 0.42 -8.03 0.57
N PRO A 29 -0.81 -7.56 0.88
CA PRO A 29 -1.26 -6.26 0.42
C PRO A 29 -0.34 -5.14 0.94
N THR A 30 0.18 -4.33 0.04
CA THR A 30 1.18 -3.31 0.38
C THR A 30 0.78 -1.95 -0.22
N LEU A 31 0.78 -0.92 0.62
CA LEU A 31 0.61 0.47 0.22
C LEU A 31 1.98 1.15 0.09
N LEU A 32 2.22 1.80 -1.05
CA LEU A 32 3.35 2.70 -1.30
C LEU A 32 2.83 4.15 -1.37
N VAL A 33 3.33 4.99 -0.48
CA VAL A 33 3.05 6.43 -0.45
C VAL A 33 4.33 7.21 -0.72
N GLU A 34 4.21 8.33 -1.42
CA GLU A 34 5.33 9.23 -1.70
C GLU A 34 5.14 10.56 -0.97
N SER A 35 6.20 11.04 -0.33
CA SER A 35 6.33 12.43 0.10
C SER A 35 7.81 12.79 0.31
N ASP A 36 8.08 13.95 0.86
CA ASP A 36 9.39 14.29 1.40
C ASP A 36 9.31 14.52 2.91
N ILE A 37 10.45 14.44 3.59
CA ILE A 37 10.57 14.73 5.03
C ILE A 37 11.03 16.18 5.28
N GLU A 38 11.66 16.81 4.29
CA GLU A 38 12.23 18.15 4.39
C GLU A 38 11.49 19.15 3.48
N ASP A 39 10.99 18.70 2.33
CA ASP A 39 10.32 19.59 1.37
C ASP A 39 8.78 19.49 1.45
N PRO A 40 8.10 20.47 2.08
CA PRO A 40 6.65 20.43 2.26
C PRO A 40 5.88 20.53 0.95
N ARG A 41 6.50 20.95 -0.15
CA ARG A 41 5.85 21.00 -1.47
C ARG A 41 5.51 19.61 -2.01
N TYR A 42 6.14 18.57 -1.46
CA TYR A 42 5.85 17.18 -1.80
C TYR A 42 4.91 16.49 -0.81
N PHE A 43 4.32 17.24 0.14
CA PHE A 43 3.32 16.72 1.05
C PHE A 43 1.93 17.29 0.75
N SER A 44 0.93 16.41 0.72
CA SER A 44 -0.49 16.78 0.65
C SER A 44 -1.29 15.87 1.58
N GLU A 45 -1.85 16.46 2.63
CA GLU A 45 -2.62 15.72 3.64
C GLU A 45 -3.84 15.02 3.02
N ALA A 46 -4.59 15.72 2.18
CA ALA A 46 -5.75 15.16 1.51
C ALA A 46 -5.38 13.97 0.62
N GLN A 47 -4.28 14.07 -0.13
CA GLN A 47 -3.82 12.98 -0.99
C GLN A 47 -3.35 11.77 -0.18
N MET A 48 -2.64 12.00 0.93
CA MET A 48 -2.17 10.95 1.82
C MET A 48 -3.35 10.22 2.47
N LYS A 49 -4.29 10.97 3.04
CA LYS A 49 -5.50 10.45 3.68
C LYS A 49 -6.32 9.60 2.71
N ASN A 50 -6.59 10.12 1.50
CA ASN A 50 -7.39 9.40 0.50
C ASN A 50 -6.72 8.07 0.08
N ARG A 51 -5.39 8.04 -0.06
CA ARG A 51 -4.65 6.80 -0.38
C ARG A 51 -4.71 5.78 0.75
N ILE A 52 -4.62 6.25 2.00
CA ILE A 52 -4.69 5.39 3.18
C ILE A 52 -6.10 4.81 3.34
N ASP A 53 -7.13 5.65 3.22
CA ASP A 53 -8.53 5.25 3.33
C ASP A 53 -8.87 4.21 2.25
N ALA A 54 -8.56 4.50 0.98
CA ALA A 54 -8.76 3.56 -0.13
C ALA A 54 -8.01 2.24 0.07
N PHE A 55 -6.82 2.28 0.68
CA PHE A 55 -6.08 1.06 0.99
C PHE A 55 -6.82 0.22 2.04
N PHE A 56 -7.31 0.82 3.13
CA PHE A 56 -8.07 0.09 4.14
C PHE A 56 -9.39 -0.46 3.61
N GLU A 57 -10.11 0.30 2.78
CA GLU A 57 -11.30 -0.19 2.08
C GLU A 57 -10.97 -1.43 1.22
N SER A 58 -9.84 -1.40 0.49
CA SER A 58 -9.39 -2.55 -0.31
C SER A 58 -9.05 -3.78 0.56
N LEU A 59 -8.49 -3.57 1.76
CA LEU A 59 -8.21 -4.64 2.70
C LEU A 59 -9.48 -5.28 3.23
N GLU A 60 -10.48 -4.46 3.56
CA GLU A 60 -11.76 -4.94 4.05
C GLU A 60 -12.50 -5.72 2.97
N HIS A 61 -12.54 -5.19 1.75
CA HIS A 61 -13.10 -5.90 0.60
C HIS A 61 -12.41 -7.26 0.38
N LYS A 62 -11.08 -7.34 0.49
CA LYS A 62 -10.34 -8.61 0.41
C LYS A 62 -10.75 -9.61 1.49
N LYS A 63 -11.00 -9.16 2.73
CA LYS A 63 -11.48 -10.04 3.81
C LYS A 63 -12.88 -10.58 3.50
N ILE A 64 -13.79 -9.73 3.00
CA ILE A 64 -15.16 -10.11 2.65
C ILE A 64 -15.13 -11.16 1.53
N VAL A 65 -14.40 -10.91 0.44
CA VAL A 65 -14.28 -11.86 -0.68
C VAL A 65 -13.68 -13.19 -0.20
N ARG A 66 -12.64 -13.15 0.64
CA ARG A 66 -12.04 -14.38 1.19
C ARG A 66 -13.02 -15.13 2.11
N GLY A 67 -13.79 -14.42 2.93
CA GLY A 67 -14.81 -15.01 3.80
C GLY A 67 -15.96 -15.65 3.01
N ALA A 68 -16.42 -14.98 1.94
CA ALA A 68 -17.43 -15.50 1.04
C ALA A 68 -16.94 -16.76 0.29
N ALA A 69 -15.69 -16.75 -0.19
CA ALA A 69 -15.07 -17.92 -0.83
C ALA A 69 -14.93 -19.10 0.14
N ALA A 70 -14.62 -18.85 1.42
CA ALA A 70 -14.55 -19.88 2.45
C ALA A 70 -15.94 -20.45 2.81
N ALA A 71 -16.99 -19.63 2.80
CA ALA A 71 -18.36 -20.05 3.08
C ALA A 71 -19.02 -20.80 1.91
N GLY A 72 -18.67 -20.46 0.66
CA GLY A 72 -19.20 -21.10 -0.54
C GLY A 72 -18.58 -22.45 -0.93
N GLY A 73 -17.50 -22.87 -0.27
CA GLY A 73 -16.82 -24.15 -0.51
C GLY A 73 -17.29 -25.32 0.37
N ALA A 74 -18.35 -25.13 1.16
CA ALA A 74 -18.87 -26.12 2.12
C ALA A 74 -20.13 -26.87 1.64
N THR A 75 -20.40 -26.91 0.33
CA THR A 75 -21.50 -27.68 -0.28
C THR A 75 -20.98 -28.62 -1.34
#